data_AF-A0A1E4E5Z2-F1
#
_entry.id   AF-A0A1E4E5Z2-F1
#
_cell.length_a   1.000
_cell.length_b   1.000
_cell.length_c   1.000
_cell.angle_alpha   90.00
_cell.angle_beta   90.00
_cell.angle_gamma   90.00
#
_symmetry.space_group_name_H-M   'P 1'
#
loop_
_entity.id
_entity.type
_entity.pdbx_description
1 polymer ?
#
loop_
_entity_poly.entity_id
_entity_poly.type
_entity_poly.pdbx_seq_one_letter_code
_entity_poly.pdbx_strand_id
1 'polypeptide(L)'
;MVTIIKKYIGDFYIGNRFYRGAGACIALFILAFYFPALYKPVKVVLYTFLALVLADYVFLFFMGKRPVADRQLTDRFSNGDENPVKLFVQNKNNFGVHITLIDELPFQFQKRDFKIDAFFAPGQSHWINYAVRPVTRGEYEFGNINLFMRSMLGLVEQRTRIPAHAKVKVYPSFVHLGNYQLLAATHVVTETGNKRLNKIGQSMEFEQIKDYVTGDDIRTINWKATARKGGLMVNKYVDEKSQQLYCIIDKGRLMKMPFAELSLLDYAINSVLALSQVSIKKQDKIGLMSFSNQMGTMLAADRKPIQRENIMLALYNEKTSFKEPDFELLYTRVRHKIKQRSLLILYTNFESVSGLHRQLPYLRSIARHHLLLVVIFENTELKKLSQASASNIDDVYVKAIAEKLVFEKKLIVKELQKYGINTLLSAPEKVTVNAINKYLEIKARQIL
;
A
#
# COMPACT_ATOMS: atom_id res chain seq x y z
N MET A 1 29.92 22.57 31.43
CA MET A 1 29.06 22.12 32.54
C MET A 1 27.79 21.40 32.06
N VAL A 2 27.01 22.00 31.15
CA VAL A 2 25.74 21.43 30.62
C VAL A 2 25.91 20.04 29.97
N THR A 3 27.00 19.80 29.23
CA THR A 3 27.26 18.53 28.54
C THR A 3 27.59 17.38 29.49
N ILE A 4 28.21 17.67 30.64
CA ILE A 4 28.58 16.68 31.67
C ILE A 4 27.33 16.28 32.45
N ILE A 5 26.55 17.25 32.91
CA ILE A 5 25.27 17.01 33.62
C ILE A 5 24.32 16.19 32.73
N LYS A 6 24.20 16.54 31.44
CA LYS A 6 23.36 15.79 30.49
C LYS A 6 23.86 14.34 30.30
N LYS A 7 25.17 14.13 30.24
CA LYS A 7 25.79 12.80 30.04
C LYS A 7 25.66 11.88 31.25
N TYR A 8 25.75 12.39 32.48
CA TYR A 8 25.80 11.57 33.69
C TYR A 8 24.47 11.50 34.46
N ILE A 9 23.55 12.45 34.22
CA ILE A 9 22.24 12.53 34.89
C ILE A 9 21.09 12.41 33.89
N GLY A 10 21.17 13.12 32.75
CA GLY A 10 20.07 13.14 31.76
C GLY A 10 19.91 11.83 30.95
N ASP A 11 20.94 10.99 30.95
CA ASP A 11 20.99 9.71 30.24
C ASP A 11 20.91 8.50 31.19
N PHE A 12 20.69 8.75 32.49
CA PHE A 12 20.52 7.73 33.51
C PHE A 12 19.06 7.28 33.62
N TYR A 13 18.87 5.96 33.50
CA TYR A 13 17.59 5.30 33.65
C TYR A 13 17.73 4.14 34.64
N ILE A 14 16.60 3.75 35.24
CA ILE A 14 16.54 2.71 36.26
C ILE A 14 15.94 1.45 35.63
N GLY A 15 16.65 0.33 35.74
CA GLY A 15 16.21 -0.95 35.18
C GLY A 15 15.13 -1.63 36.02
N ASN A 16 14.37 -2.55 35.40
CA ASN A 16 13.33 -3.32 36.10
C ASN A 16 13.86 -4.16 37.29
N ARG A 17 15.13 -4.56 37.27
CA ARG A 17 15.75 -5.30 38.37
C ARG A 17 15.95 -4.44 39.61
N PHE A 18 16.19 -3.13 39.44
CA PHE A 18 16.25 -2.20 40.57
C PHE A 18 14.91 -2.14 41.29
N TYR A 19 13.79 -1.99 40.57
CA TYR A 19 12.47 -1.93 41.19
C TYR A 19 12.13 -3.22 41.95
N ARG A 20 12.49 -4.39 41.41
CA ARG A 20 12.33 -5.68 42.11
C ARG A 20 13.22 -5.76 43.36
N GLY A 21 14.48 -5.37 43.26
CA GLY A 21 15.42 -5.37 44.38
C GLY A 21 15.02 -4.39 45.49
N ALA A 22 14.60 -3.18 45.12
CA ALA A 22 14.08 -2.18 46.04
C ALA A 22 12.79 -2.65 46.72
N GLY A 23 11.86 -3.23 45.96
CA GLY A 23 10.64 -3.83 46.51
C GLY A 23 10.93 -4.96 47.50
N ALA A 24 11.91 -5.83 47.20
CA ALA A 24 12.35 -6.87 48.12
C ALA A 24 12.97 -6.30 49.40
N CYS A 25 13.79 -5.25 49.30
CA CYS A 25 14.33 -4.55 50.47
C CYS A 25 13.22 -3.97 51.35
N ILE A 26 12.21 -3.33 50.74
CA ILE A 26 11.05 -2.78 51.46
C ILE A 26 10.28 -3.90 52.18
N ALA A 27 9.98 -5.00 51.49
CA ALA A 27 9.27 -6.14 52.07
C ALA A 27 10.06 -6.75 53.26
N LEU A 28 11.38 -6.86 53.14
CA LEU A 28 12.26 -7.33 54.22
C LEU A 28 12.27 -6.38 55.42
N PHE A 29 12.22 -5.06 55.20
CA PHE A 29 12.08 -4.10 56.30
C PHE A 29 10.72 -4.17 57.00
N ILE A 30 9.64 -4.41 56.26
CA ILE A 30 8.32 -4.65 56.84
C ILE A 30 8.33 -5.92 57.69
N LEU A 31 8.99 -6.99 57.25
CA LEU A 31 9.14 -8.21 58.06
C LEU A 31 10.02 -7.98 59.30
N ALA A 32 11.09 -7.20 59.17
CA ALA A 32 11.98 -6.87 60.29
C ALA A 32 11.29 -6.01 61.37
N PHE A 33 10.19 -5.33 61.04
CA PHE A 33 9.35 -4.65 62.04
C PHE A 33 8.70 -5.64 63.01
N TYR A 34 8.21 -6.78 62.52
CA TYR A 34 7.61 -7.84 63.34
C TYR A 34 8.66 -8.75 64.01
N PHE A 35 9.83 -8.89 63.39
CA PHE A 35 10.92 -9.74 63.88
C PHE A 35 12.21 -8.93 64.05
N PRO A 36 12.46 -8.35 65.25
CA PRO A 36 13.59 -7.45 65.49
C PRO A 36 14.98 -8.05 65.17
N ALA A 37 15.13 -9.38 65.27
CA ALA A 37 16.36 -10.08 64.92
C ALA A 37 16.77 -9.90 63.43
N LEU A 38 15.80 -9.69 62.54
CA LEU A 38 16.04 -9.47 61.11
C LEU A 38 16.53 -8.05 60.79
N TYR A 39 16.45 -7.10 61.72
CA TYR A 39 16.75 -5.70 61.42
C TYR A 39 18.22 -5.46 60.99
N LYS A 40 19.18 -6.07 61.69
CA LYS A 40 20.62 -6.00 61.33
C LYS A 40 20.92 -6.62 59.96
N PRO A 41 20.53 -7.88 59.66
CA PRO A 41 20.81 -8.47 58.35
C PRO A 41 20.11 -7.73 57.20
N VAL A 42 18.90 -7.22 57.40
CA VAL A 42 18.19 -6.44 56.36
C VAL A 42 18.93 -5.13 56.02
N LYS A 43 19.55 -4.45 56.99
CA LYS A 43 20.44 -3.30 56.71
C LYS A 43 21.63 -3.69 55.85
N VAL A 44 22.26 -4.85 56.11
CA VAL A 44 23.38 -5.35 55.30
C VAL A 44 22.93 -5.61 53.86
N VAL A 45 21.75 -6.22 53.67
CA VAL A 45 21.16 -6.41 52.34
C VAL A 45 20.95 -5.08 51.62
N LEU A 46 20.42 -4.06 52.30
CA LEU A 46 20.22 -2.73 51.72
C LEU A 46 21.55 -2.09 51.28
N TYR A 47 22.57 -2.08 52.15
CA TYR A 47 23.87 -1.51 51.79
C TYR A 47 24.54 -2.29 50.66
N THR A 48 24.39 -3.61 50.63
CA THR A 48 24.88 -4.45 49.53
C THR A 48 24.17 -4.10 48.22
N PHE A 49 22.84 -3.93 48.25
CA PHE A 49 22.06 -3.51 47.09
C PHE A 49 22.49 -2.13 46.59
N LEU A 50 22.65 -1.14 47.48
CA LEU A 50 23.14 0.19 47.11
C LEU A 50 24.56 0.15 46.53
N ALA A 51 25.45 -0.67 47.10
CA ALA A 51 26.80 -0.88 46.57
C ALA A 51 26.77 -1.49 45.16
N LEU A 52 25.88 -2.46 44.90
CA LEU A 52 25.69 -3.05 43.57
C LEU A 52 25.14 -2.04 42.56
N VAL A 53 24.20 -1.17 42.95
CA VAL A 53 23.67 -0.10 42.09
C VAL A 53 24.78 0.90 41.74
N LEU A 54 25.59 1.30 42.72
CA LEU A 54 26.72 2.21 42.51
C LEU A 54 27.79 1.57 41.64
N ALA A 55 28.11 0.29 41.85
CA ALA A 55 29.03 -0.46 41.01
C ALA A 55 28.53 -0.56 39.57
N ASP A 56 27.24 -0.84 39.36
CA ASP A 56 26.63 -0.88 38.02
C ASP A 56 26.69 0.48 37.32
N TYR A 57 26.37 1.56 38.06
CA TYR A 57 26.48 2.94 37.54
C TYR A 57 27.91 3.29 37.13
N VAL A 58 28.90 3.01 37.99
CA VAL A 58 30.31 3.31 37.71
C VAL A 58 30.79 2.52 36.50
N PHE A 59 30.45 1.24 36.44
CA PHE A 59 30.83 0.36 35.34
C PHE A 59 30.28 0.86 34.00
N LEU A 60 29.02 1.28 33.96
CA LEU A 60 28.35 1.68 32.72
C LEU A 60 28.70 3.12 32.29
N PHE A 61 28.85 4.07 33.21
CA PHE A 61 29.09 5.48 32.88
C PHE A 61 30.56 5.92 32.82
N PHE A 62 31.45 5.27 33.58
CA PHE A 62 32.87 5.62 33.62
C PHE A 62 33.75 4.65 32.85
N MET A 63 33.49 3.34 32.95
CA MET A 63 34.24 2.33 32.19
C MET A 63 33.61 2.05 30.82
N GLY A 64 32.32 2.35 30.65
CA GLY A 64 31.58 2.16 29.41
C GLY A 64 31.96 3.15 28.30
N LYS A 65 32.14 2.61 27.10
CA LYS A 65 32.21 3.34 25.82
C LYS A 65 30.81 3.38 25.20
N ARG A 66 30.53 4.47 24.49
CA ARG A 66 29.28 4.62 23.74
C ARG A 66 29.23 3.63 22.57
N PRO A 67 28.07 2.98 22.35
CA PRO A 67 27.87 2.09 21.21
C PRO A 67 27.80 2.92 19.92
N VAL A 68 28.03 2.27 18.78
CA VAL A 68 27.79 2.84 17.46
C VAL A 68 26.57 2.18 16.87
N ALA A 69 25.72 2.98 16.24
CA ALA A 69 24.66 2.46 15.39
C ALA A 69 24.48 3.32 14.15
N ASP A 70 23.99 2.69 13.10
CA ASP A 70 23.64 3.35 11.85
C ASP A 70 22.37 2.74 11.26
N ARG A 71 21.65 3.53 10.48
CA ARG A 71 20.37 3.16 9.86
C ARG A 71 20.53 3.14 8.35
N GLN A 72 20.29 1.98 7.77
CA GLN A 72 20.20 1.83 6.32
C GLN A 72 18.74 1.64 5.89
N LEU A 73 18.27 2.58 5.07
CA LEU A 73 16.95 2.56 4.43
C LEU A 73 17.08 2.18 2.96
N THR A 74 16.00 1.67 2.37
CA THR A 74 15.85 1.64 0.91
C THR A 74 15.44 3.03 0.40
N ASP A 75 15.72 3.33 -0.86
CA ASP A 75 15.42 4.64 -1.47
C ASP A 75 13.93 4.98 -1.49
N ARG A 76 13.09 3.94 -1.53
CA ARG A 76 11.63 4.04 -1.67
C ARG A 76 10.96 2.98 -0.82
N PHE A 77 9.86 3.37 -0.18
CA PHE A 77 8.94 2.49 0.52
C PHE A 77 7.64 2.33 -0.27
N SER A 78 6.97 1.20 -0.10
CA SER A 78 5.65 0.90 -0.66
C SER A 78 4.55 1.09 0.38
N ASN A 79 3.54 1.87 0.03
CA ASN A 79 2.36 2.10 0.88
C ASN A 79 1.53 0.83 1.02
N GLY A 80 1.24 0.42 2.25
CA GLY A 80 0.46 -0.75 2.58
C GLY A 80 1.25 -2.07 2.62
N ASP A 81 2.54 -2.05 2.30
CA ASP A 81 3.42 -3.23 2.28
C ASP A 81 4.47 -3.18 3.39
N GLU A 82 5.04 -4.33 3.75
CA GLU A 82 6.18 -4.40 4.68
C GLU A 82 7.47 -3.93 3.99
N ASN A 83 8.10 -2.90 4.55
CA ASN A 83 9.34 -2.33 4.04
C ASN A 83 10.51 -2.63 4.98
N PRO A 84 11.60 -3.26 4.51
CA PRO A 84 12.72 -3.62 5.35
C PRO A 84 13.56 -2.38 5.74
N VAL A 85 13.92 -2.32 7.01
CA VAL A 85 14.88 -1.37 7.58
C VAL A 85 16.00 -2.17 8.24
N LYS A 86 17.24 -1.75 8.00
CA LYS A 86 18.42 -2.38 8.59
C LYS A 86 19.09 -1.42 9.55
N LEU A 87 19.42 -1.91 10.74
CA LEU A 87 20.16 -1.20 11.75
C LEU A 87 21.47 -1.92 12.00
N PHE A 88 22.58 -1.21 11.80
CA PHE A 88 23.87 -1.67 12.26
C PHE A 88 24.04 -1.25 13.71
N VAL A 89 24.46 -2.16 14.59
CA VAL A 89 24.77 -1.84 15.99
C VAL A 89 26.08 -2.52 16.38
N GLN A 90 26.95 -1.78 17.05
CA GLN A 90 28.23 -2.26 17.56
C GLN A 90 28.43 -1.91 19.03
N ASN A 91 28.75 -2.93 19.82
CA ASN A 91 29.26 -2.76 21.18
C ASN A 91 30.75 -2.43 21.14
N LYS A 92 31.13 -1.24 21.60
CA LYS A 92 32.55 -0.83 21.71
C LYS A 92 33.19 -1.17 23.05
N ASN A 93 32.42 -1.74 23.98
CA ASN A 93 32.92 -2.10 25.30
C ASN A 93 33.77 -3.38 25.26
N ASN A 94 34.64 -3.51 26.25
CA ASN A 94 35.42 -4.72 26.49
C ASN A 94 34.63 -5.75 27.32
N PHE A 95 33.35 -5.51 27.56
CA PHE A 95 32.42 -6.38 28.29
C PHE A 95 31.10 -6.50 27.52
N GLY A 96 30.36 -7.57 27.81
CA GLY A 96 29.06 -7.81 27.19
C GLY A 96 27.97 -6.88 27.75
N VAL A 97 27.08 -6.40 26.88
CA VAL A 97 25.98 -5.51 27.26
C VAL A 97 24.67 -5.98 26.63
N HIS A 98 23.57 -5.79 27.36
CA HIS A 98 22.24 -5.85 26.77
C HIS A 98 21.88 -4.46 26.24
N ILE A 99 21.45 -4.38 25.00
CA ILE A 99 21.02 -3.12 24.37
C ILE A 99 19.55 -3.25 24.00
N THR A 100 18.72 -2.37 24.57
CA THR A 100 17.37 -2.11 24.07
C THR A 100 17.46 -0.98 23.06
N LEU A 101 17.15 -1.29 21.81
CA LEU A 101 17.12 -0.35 20.71
C LEU A 101 15.69 0.16 20.50
N ILE A 102 15.56 1.49 20.45
CA ILE A 102 14.33 2.19 20.08
C ILE A 102 14.66 3.11 18.92
N ASP A 103 14.08 2.81 17.76
CA ASP A 103 14.19 3.64 16.58
C ASP A 103 13.04 4.64 16.52
N GLU A 104 13.33 5.94 16.38
CA GLU A 104 12.30 6.99 16.25
C GLU A 104 11.66 6.93 14.86
N LEU A 105 10.63 6.09 14.73
CA LEU A 105 9.85 5.92 13.51
C LEU A 105 8.95 7.15 13.24
N PRO A 106 8.67 7.46 11.96
CA PRO A 106 7.63 8.43 11.60
C PRO A 106 6.28 8.06 12.22
N PHE A 107 5.57 9.03 12.80
CA PHE A 107 4.29 8.77 13.47
C PHE A 107 3.24 8.14 12.54
N GLN A 108 3.33 8.42 11.25
CA GLN A 108 2.42 7.90 10.22
C GLN A 108 2.51 6.39 10.05
N PHE A 109 3.59 5.75 10.50
CA PHE A 109 3.75 4.29 10.42
C PHE A 109 3.01 3.57 11.56
N GLN A 110 2.36 4.32 12.47
CA GLN A 110 1.48 3.84 13.56
C GLN A 110 2.09 2.80 14.53
N LYS A 111 3.39 2.53 14.45
CA LYS A 111 4.10 1.60 15.34
C LYS A 111 4.68 2.36 16.53
N ARG A 112 3.97 2.33 17.67
CA ARG A 112 4.29 3.14 18.87
C ARG A 112 5.11 2.42 19.93
N ASP A 113 5.12 1.10 19.88
CA ASP A 113 5.74 0.20 20.86
C ASP A 113 7.02 -0.47 20.31
N PHE A 114 7.63 0.14 19.29
CA PHE A 114 8.82 -0.43 18.65
C PHE A 114 10.01 -0.45 19.61
N LYS A 115 10.46 -1.66 19.96
CA LYS A 115 11.69 -1.91 20.69
C LYS A 115 12.31 -3.23 20.23
N ILE A 116 13.64 -3.30 20.27
CA ILE A 116 14.39 -4.53 20.00
C ILE A 116 15.40 -4.73 21.14
N ASP A 117 15.32 -5.87 21.81
CA ASP A 117 16.26 -6.23 22.87
C ASP A 117 17.27 -7.26 22.34
N ALA A 118 18.57 -6.97 22.45
CA ALA A 118 19.63 -7.87 22.03
C ALA A 118 20.84 -7.83 22.98
N PHE A 119 21.54 -8.96 23.10
CA PHE A 119 22.81 -9.04 23.81
C PHE A 119 23.97 -8.91 22.82
N PHE A 120 24.98 -8.13 23.19
CA PHE A 120 26.20 -7.94 22.41
C PHE A 120 27.42 -8.28 23.28
N ALA A 121 28.20 -9.27 22.83
CA ALA A 121 29.49 -9.61 23.39
C ALA A 121 30.50 -8.45 23.23
N PRO A 122 31.65 -8.48 23.92
CA PRO A 122 32.69 -7.46 23.78
C PRO A 122 33.10 -7.24 22.33
N GLY A 123 33.10 -5.99 21.85
CA GLY A 123 33.47 -5.66 20.47
C GLY A 123 32.49 -6.12 19.38
N GLN A 124 31.42 -6.86 19.70
CA GLN A 124 30.53 -7.47 18.73
C GLN A 124 29.72 -6.42 17.95
N SER A 125 29.56 -6.65 16.64
CA SER A 125 28.66 -5.90 15.77
C SER A 125 27.65 -6.81 15.10
N HIS A 126 26.42 -6.35 14.91
CA HIS A 126 25.38 -7.11 14.23
C HIS A 126 24.43 -6.20 13.45
N TRP A 127 23.86 -6.77 12.38
CA TRP A 127 22.79 -6.14 11.61
C TRP A 127 21.44 -6.64 12.11
N ILE A 128 20.62 -5.73 12.58
CA ILE A 128 19.25 -6.00 13.01
C ILE A 128 18.32 -5.57 11.88
N ASN A 129 17.53 -6.52 11.37
CA ASN A 129 16.52 -6.25 10.35
C ASN A 129 15.15 -6.19 11.01
N TYR A 130 14.37 -5.17 10.66
CA TYR A 130 12.95 -5.09 11.02
C TYR A 130 12.15 -4.52 9.85
N ALA A 131 10.83 -4.64 9.91
CA ALA A 131 9.95 -4.12 8.87
C ALA A 131 8.98 -3.07 9.43
N VAL A 132 8.61 -2.13 8.55
CA VAL A 132 7.60 -1.09 8.78
C VAL A 132 6.60 -1.06 7.63
N ARG A 133 5.33 -0.89 7.98
CA ARG A 133 4.21 -0.81 7.04
C ARG A 133 3.59 0.58 7.05
N PRO A 134 4.00 1.49 6.14
CA PRO A 134 3.39 2.80 6.03
C PRO A 134 1.97 2.69 5.49
N VAL A 135 1.02 3.41 6.09
CA VAL A 135 -0.40 3.40 5.68
C VAL A 135 -0.79 4.63 4.87
N THR A 136 0.04 5.67 4.88
CA THR A 136 -0.15 6.89 4.11
C THR A 136 1.04 7.16 3.18
N ARG A 137 0.78 7.59 1.94
CA ARG A 137 1.82 8.06 1.01
C ARG A 137 2.38 9.42 1.41
N GLY A 138 3.65 9.66 1.07
CA GLY A 138 4.31 10.94 1.29
C GLY A 138 5.79 10.81 1.62
N GLU A 139 6.40 11.95 1.98
CA GLU A 139 7.78 12.02 2.47
C GLU A 139 7.79 12.00 3.99
N TYR A 140 8.60 11.12 4.58
CA TYR A 140 8.70 10.94 6.02
C TYR A 140 10.14 10.97 6.50
N GLU A 141 10.30 11.40 7.73
CA GLU A 141 11.60 11.56 8.38
C GLU A 141 11.68 10.64 9.59
N PHE A 142 12.68 9.78 9.59
CA PHE A 142 13.08 9.07 10.79
C PHE A 142 13.87 9.99 11.71
N GLY A 143 13.70 9.79 13.01
CA GLY A 143 14.44 10.50 14.05
C GLY A 143 15.76 9.82 14.40
N ASN A 144 16.11 9.89 15.67
CA ASN A 144 17.32 9.31 16.22
C ASN A 144 17.15 7.81 16.51
N ILE A 145 18.28 7.11 16.58
CA ILE A 145 18.33 5.79 17.21
C ILE A 145 18.64 6.01 18.70
N ASN A 146 17.77 5.54 19.57
CA ASN A 146 17.97 5.55 21.02
C ASN A 146 18.38 4.15 21.48
N LEU A 147 19.55 4.05 22.12
CA LEU A 147 20.08 2.80 22.65
C LEU A 147 20.10 2.87 24.17
N PHE A 148 19.45 1.94 24.84
CA PHE A 148 19.49 1.77 26.29
C PHE A 148 20.36 0.58 26.62
N MET A 149 21.57 0.85 27.09
CA MET A 149 22.54 -0.17 27.46
C MET A 149 22.37 -0.58 28.92
N ARG A 150 22.54 -1.87 29.18
CA ARG A 150 22.54 -2.49 30.50
C ARG A 150 23.74 -3.40 30.64
N SER A 151 24.36 -3.40 31.81
CA SER A 151 25.33 -4.42 32.20
C SER A 151 24.63 -5.76 32.51
N MET A 152 25.41 -6.76 32.94
CA MET A 152 24.87 -8.03 33.44
C MET A 152 24.07 -7.87 34.74
N LEU A 153 24.36 -6.85 35.56
CA LEU A 153 23.58 -6.55 36.77
C LEU A 153 22.21 -5.99 36.37
N GLY A 154 22.16 -5.07 35.40
CA GLY A 154 20.93 -4.52 34.83
C GLY A 154 20.08 -3.75 35.84
N LEU A 155 20.70 -3.16 36.86
CA LEU A 155 20.06 -2.29 37.85
C LEU A 155 19.93 -0.87 37.28
N VAL A 156 20.89 -0.44 36.46
CA VAL A 156 20.95 0.87 35.83
C VAL A 156 20.98 0.72 34.30
N GLU A 157 20.42 1.71 33.59
CA GLU A 157 20.47 1.79 32.12
C GLU A 157 21.12 3.10 31.62
N GLN A 158 22.10 2.93 30.71
CA GLN A 158 22.76 3.87 29.80
C GLN A 158 21.92 4.30 28.58
N ARG A 159 21.24 5.46 28.56
CA ARG A 159 20.70 5.97 27.29
C ARG A 159 21.79 6.64 26.45
N THR A 160 21.92 6.24 25.18
CA THR A 160 22.70 6.94 24.16
C THR A 160 21.80 7.26 22.98
N ARG A 161 21.72 8.55 22.61
CA ARG A 161 21.03 9.01 21.41
C ARG A 161 22.02 9.19 20.27
N ILE A 162 21.78 8.52 19.16
CA ILE A 162 22.60 8.57 17.95
C ILE A 162 21.80 9.28 16.85
N PRO A 163 22.26 10.46 16.39
CA PRO A 163 21.65 11.15 15.25
C PRO A 163 21.69 10.27 14.01
N ALA A 164 20.52 9.89 13.51
CA ALA A 164 20.35 8.98 12.37
C ALA A 164 19.17 9.43 11.51
N HIS A 165 19.04 10.75 11.33
CA HIS A 165 17.96 11.36 10.55
C HIS A 165 18.05 10.91 9.09
N ALA A 166 16.95 10.32 8.60
CA ALA A 166 16.88 9.82 7.24
C ALA A 166 15.48 10.11 6.67
N LYS A 167 15.45 10.64 5.44
CA LYS A 167 14.21 10.89 4.69
C LYS A 167 13.89 9.69 3.82
N VAL A 168 12.63 9.27 3.80
CA VAL A 168 12.14 8.22 2.92
C VAL A 168 10.87 8.64 2.22
N LYS A 169 10.75 8.25 0.95
CA LYS A 169 9.55 8.49 0.13
C LYS A 169 8.70 7.23 0.09
N VAL A 170 7.43 7.34 0.47
CA VAL A 170 6.46 6.25 0.42
C VAL A 170 5.60 6.38 -0.84
N TYR A 171 5.90 5.55 -1.82
CA TYR A 171 5.18 5.44 -3.08
C TYR A 171 3.97 4.51 -2.97
N PRO A 172 3.02 4.58 -3.91
CA PRO A 172 1.98 3.57 -3.97
C PRO A 172 2.58 2.18 -4.21
N SER A 173 1.83 1.13 -3.84
CA SER A 173 2.37 -0.24 -3.82
C SER A 173 2.82 -0.67 -5.21
N PHE A 174 4.08 -1.11 -5.30
CA PHE A 174 4.64 -1.72 -6.51
C PHE A 174 4.98 -3.20 -6.31
N VAL A 175 4.96 -3.70 -5.07
CA VAL A 175 5.40 -5.06 -4.71
C VAL A 175 4.53 -6.13 -5.39
N HIS A 176 3.24 -5.85 -5.57
CA HIS A 176 2.28 -6.81 -6.10
C HIS A 176 2.10 -6.76 -7.63
N LEU A 177 2.80 -5.87 -8.34
CA LEU A 177 2.63 -5.67 -9.78
C LEU A 177 2.96 -6.94 -10.61
N GLY A 178 3.97 -7.71 -10.18
CA GLY A 178 4.33 -8.98 -10.82
C GLY A 178 3.27 -10.06 -10.65
N ASN A 179 2.65 -10.16 -9.46
CA ASN A 179 1.62 -11.16 -9.16
C ASN A 179 0.35 -10.91 -9.97
N TYR A 180 -0.03 -9.63 -10.14
CA TYR A 180 -1.19 -9.28 -10.96
C TYR A 180 -1.02 -9.64 -12.42
N GLN A 181 0.20 -9.61 -12.94
CA GLN A 181 0.49 -10.02 -14.31
C GLN A 181 0.26 -11.53 -14.53
N LEU A 182 0.67 -12.36 -13.57
CA LEU A 182 0.47 -13.81 -13.66
C LEU A 182 -1.03 -14.15 -13.60
N LEU A 183 -1.77 -13.56 -12.65
CA LEU A 183 -3.21 -13.80 -12.49
C LEU A 183 -4.03 -13.39 -13.72
N ALA A 184 -3.65 -12.29 -14.36
CA ALA A 184 -4.29 -11.81 -15.58
C ALA A 184 -3.98 -12.69 -16.80
N ALA A 185 -2.81 -13.34 -16.85
CA ALA A 185 -2.48 -14.28 -17.91
C ALA A 185 -3.31 -15.57 -17.83
N THR A 186 -3.60 -16.06 -16.62
CA THR A 186 -4.34 -17.31 -16.42
C THR A 186 -5.82 -17.19 -16.79
N HIS A 187 -6.48 -16.06 -16.45
CA HIS A 187 -7.92 -15.88 -16.69
C HIS A 187 -8.31 -15.69 -18.16
N VAL A 188 -7.39 -15.28 -19.03
CA VAL A 188 -7.66 -15.12 -20.46
C VAL A 188 -7.79 -16.49 -21.17
N VAL A 189 -7.22 -17.55 -20.59
CA VAL A 189 -7.23 -18.90 -21.18
C VAL A 189 -8.55 -19.64 -20.94
N THR A 190 -9.36 -19.22 -19.97
CA THR A 190 -10.59 -19.94 -19.57
C THR A 190 -11.85 -19.59 -20.37
N GLU A 191 -11.85 -18.56 -21.23
CA GLU A 191 -13.00 -18.23 -22.11
C GLU A 191 -12.82 -18.77 -23.56
N THR A 192 -12.58 -20.08 -23.68
CA THR A 192 -12.53 -20.80 -24.95
C THR A 192 -13.96 -21.06 -25.44
N GLY A 193 -14.62 -20.07 -26.03
CA GLY A 193 -15.97 -20.28 -26.58
C GLY A 193 -16.60 -19.16 -27.42
N ASN A 194 -16.16 -17.91 -27.31
CA ASN A 194 -16.79 -16.83 -28.08
C ASN A 194 -16.17 -16.67 -29.47
N LYS A 195 -16.95 -17.01 -30.50
CA LYS A 195 -16.66 -16.71 -31.92
C LYS A 195 -16.30 -15.23 -32.08
N ARG A 196 -15.07 -14.96 -32.49
CA ARG A 196 -14.58 -13.60 -32.81
C ARG A 196 -15.19 -13.15 -34.14
N LEU A 197 -15.94 -12.05 -34.10
CA LEU A 197 -16.40 -11.34 -35.29
C LEU A 197 -15.26 -10.45 -35.80
N ASN A 198 -14.68 -10.82 -36.93
CA ASN A 198 -13.57 -10.09 -37.55
C ASN A 198 -14.09 -8.85 -38.29
N LYS A 199 -13.48 -7.69 -38.06
CA LYS A 199 -13.63 -6.49 -38.89
C LYS A 199 -12.29 -6.20 -39.57
N ILE A 200 -12.32 -5.95 -40.87
CA ILE A 200 -11.14 -5.73 -41.73
C ILE A 200 -10.65 -4.28 -41.55
N GLY A 201 -9.36 -4.09 -41.21
CA GLY A 201 -8.73 -2.79 -40.92
C GLY A 201 -7.22 -2.78 -41.15
N GLN A 202 -6.66 -1.59 -41.46
CA GLN A 202 -5.39 -1.35 -42.16
C GLN A 202 -4.05 -1.57 -41.39
N SER A 203 -4.06 -2.06 -40.15
CA SER A 203 -2.82 -2.34 -39.39
C SER A 203 -2.78 -3.81 -38.96
N MET A 204 -2.14 -4.63 -39.77
CA MET A 204 -2.26 -6.10 -39.73
C MET A 204 -1.02 -6.74 -39.08
N GLU A 205 -1.18 -7.39 -37.91
CA GLU A 205 -0.18 -8.32 -37.36
C GLU A 205 -0.44 -9.75 -37.86
N PHE A 206 0.63 -10.48 -38.19
CA PHE A 206 0.54 -11.87 -38.63
C PHE A 206 0.07 -12.77 -37.48
N GLU A 207 -1.06 -13.48 -37.67
CA GLU A 207 -1.62 -14.40 -36.67
C GLU A 207 -1.16 -15.84 -36.94
N GLN A 208 -1.43 -16.35 -38.14
CA GLN A 208 -1.10 -17.73 -38.54
C GLN A 208 -1.22 -17.92 -40.04
N ILE A 209 -0.64 -19.01 -40.55
CA ILE A 209 -0.87 -19.47 -41.92
C ILE A 209 -1.96 -20.54 -41.87
N LYS A 210 -3.04 -20.35 -42.64
CA LYS A 210 -4.11 -21.34 -42.78
C LYS A 210 -4.26 -21.79 -44.23
N ASP A 211 -4.99 -22.88 -44.43
CA ASP A 211 -5.40 -23.31 -45.77
C ASP A 211 -6.35 -22.25 -46.38
N TYR A 212 -6.19 -22.02 -47.68
CA TYR A 212 -7.03 -21.10 -48.44
C TYR A 212 -8.45 -21.62 -48.56
N VAL A 213 -9.43 -20.75 -48.25
CA VAL A 213 -10.85 -21.01 -48.48
C VAL A 213 -11.37 -20.00 -49.49
N THR A 214 -12.27 -20.44 -50.35
CA THR A 214 -12.95 -19.58 -51.33
C THR A 214 -13.57 -18.37 -50.65
N GLY A 215 -13.07 -17.17 -50.97
CA GLY A 215 -13.45 -15.90 -50.35
C GLY A 215 -12.33 -15.20 -49.58
N ASP A 216 -11.21 -15.87 -49.31
CA ASP A 216 -9.99 -15.23 -48.79
C ASP A 216 -9.32 -14.37 -49.88
N ASP A 217 -8.69 -13.25 -49.48
CA ASP A 217 -7.99 -12.36 -50.42
C ASP A 217 -6.72 -13.04 -50.97
N ILE A 218 -6.66 -13.16 -52.30
CA ILE A 218 -5.55 -13.74 -53.07
C ILE A 218 -4.22 -13.01 -52.77
N ARG A 219 -4.26 -11.73 -52.41
CA ARG A 219 -3.06 -10.95 -52.05
C ARG A 219 -2.39 -11.43 -50.77
N THR A 220 -3.11 -12.17 -49.93
CA THR A 220 -2.59 -12.70 -48.67
C THR A 220 -1.97 -14.10 -48.81
N ILE A 221 -1.90 -14.66 -50.03
CA ILE A 221 -1.33 -15.99 -50.27
C ILE A 221 0.16 -16.02 -49.88
N ASN A 222 0.50 -17.01 -49.06
CA ASN A 222 1.88 -17.28 -48.67
C ASN A 222 2.50 -18.31 -49.62
N TRP A 223 3.09 -17.84 -50.72
CA TRP A 223 3.70 -18.69 -51.74
C TRP A 223 4.75 -19.66 -51.19
N LYS A 224 5.50 -19.25 -50.16
CA LYS A 224 6.53 -20.09 -49.52
C LYS A 224 5.93 -21.26 -48.75
N ALA A 225 4.81 -21.03 -48.05
CA ALA A 225 4.09 -22.10 -47.35
C ALA A 225 3.33 -23.00 -48.33
N THR A 226 2.72 -22.43 -49.36
CA THR A 226 2.05 -23.16 -50.45
C THR A 226 2.99 -24.15 -51.12
N ALA A 227 4.20 -23.72 -51.49
CA ALA A 227 5.20 -24.57 -52.14
C ALA A 227 5.67 -25.77 -51.29
N ARG A 228 5.61 -25.66 -49.95
CA ARG A 228 6.04 -26.72 -49.03
C ARG A 228 4.95 -27.72 -48.72
N LYS A 229 3.69 -27.27 -48.62
CA LYS A 229 2.55 -28.09 -48.19
C LYS A 229 1.77 -28.71 -49.37
N GLY A 230 1.98 -28.22 -50.59
CA GLY A 230 1.30 -28.73 -51.80
C GLY A 230 -0.15 -28.27 -51.95
N GLY A 231 -0.57 -27.23 -51.21
CA GLY A 231 -1.91 -26.64 -51.26
C GLY A 231 -1.86 -25.14 -50.99
N LEU A 232 -2.84 -24.37 -51.48
CA LEU A 232 -2.87 -22.91 -51.32
C LEU A 232 -2.96 -22.52 -49.83
N MET A 233 -1.99 -21.75 -49.37
CA MET A 233 -1.90 -21.24 -48.00
C MET A 233 -2.04 -19.72 -47.98
N VAL A 234 -2.74 -19.16 -47.00
CA VAL A 234 -2.91 -17.71 -46.81
C VAL A 234 -2.42 -17.25 -45.44
N ASN A 235 -1.75 -16.11 -45.42
CA ASN A 235 -1.38 -15.39 -44.21
C ASN A 235 -2.64 -14.73 -43.63
N LYS A 236 -3.07 -15.20 -42.47
CA LYS A 236 -4.12 -14.53 -41.70
C LYS A 236 -3.48 -13.46 -40.85
N TYR A 237 -3.95 -12.23 -40.99
CA TYR A 237 -3.54 -11.13 -40.14
C TYR A 237 -4.71 -10.66 -39.25
N VAL A 238 -4.39 -10.23 -38.04
CA VAL A 238 -5.33 -9.62 -37.09
C VAL A 238 -5.01 -8.15 -36.92
N ASP A 239 -6.04 -7.32 -36.78
CA ASP A 239 -5.89 -5.90 -36.48
C ASP A 239 -5.49 -5.74 -35.01
N GLU A 240 -4.22 -5.44 -34.75
CA GLU A 240 -3.78 -5.04 -33.42
C GLU A 240 -3.96 -3.52 -33.26
N LYS A 241 -5.19 -3.11 -32.93
CA LYS A 241 -5.42 -1.71 -32.56
C LYS A 241 -4.90 -1.47 -31.15
N SER A 242 -3.81 -0.71 -31.07
CA SER A 242 -3.39 -0.03 -29.83
C SER A 242 -4.56 0.80 -29.31
N GLN A 243 -5.12 0.37 -28.18
CA GLN A 243 -6.25 1.05 -27.55
C GLN A 243 -5.74 2.23 -26.72
N GLN A 244 -6.53 3.30 -26.68
CA GLN A 244 -6.28 4.43 -25.79
C GLN A 244 -7.18 4.28 -24.57
N LEU A 245 -6.57 4.30 -23.38
CA LEU A 245 -7.29 4.28 -22.12
C LEU A 245 -6.85 5.43 -21.21
N TYR A 246 -7.78 5.93 -20.41
CA TYR A 246 -7.51 6.90 -19.35
C TYR A 246 -8.07 6.39 -18.04
N CYS A 247 -7.21 6.35 -17.04
CA CYS A 247 -7.63 6.16 -15.66
C CYS A 247 -8.01 7.52 -15.08
N ILE A 248 -9.25 7.65 -14.63
CA ILE A 248 -9.79 8.86 -14.03
C ILE A 248 -10.04 8.57 -12.55
N ILE A 249 -9.39 9.32 -11.66
CA ILE A 249 -9.49 9.12 -10.21
C ILE A 249 -10.23 10.29 -9.58
N ASP A 250 -11.34 9.98 -8.93
CA ASP A 250 -12.04 10.88 -8.03
C ASP A 250 -11.23 11.08 -6.74
N LYS A 251 -11.04 12.33 -6.32
CA LYS A 251 -10.38 12.74 -5.08
C LYS A 251 -11.33 13.46 -4.13
N GLY A 252 -12.63 13.28 -4.30
CA GLY A 252 -13.66 13.80 -3.41
C GLY A 252 -13.65 13.12 -2.04
N ARG A 253 -14.48 13.63 -1.13
CA ARG A 253 -14.53 13.18 0.27
C ARG A 253 -14.80 11.68 0.42
N LEU A 254 -15.59 11.08 -0.48
CA LEU A 254 -15.99 9.68 -0.42
C LEU A 254 -14.82 8.71 -0.63
N MET A 255 -13.80 9.16 -1.35
CA MET A 255 -12.60 8.37 -1.63
C MET A 255 -11.65 8.34 -0.42
N LYS A 256 -11.92 9.12 0.63
CA LYS A 256 -11.19 9.06 1.91
C LYS A 256 -11.67 7.93 2.84
N MET A 257 -12.76 7.25 2.50
CA MET A 257 -13.28 6.15 3.32
C MET A 257 -12.15 5.14 3.62
N PRO A 258 -11.84 4.89 4.91
CA PRO A 258 -10.78 3.96 5.29
C PRO A 258 -11.28 2.52 5.15
N PHE A 259 -10.37 1.65 4.75
CA PHE A 259 -10.61 0.24 4.53
C PHE A 259 -9.28 -0.52 4.72
N ALA A 260 -9.23 -1.43 5.68
CA ALA A 260 -8.00 -2.15 6.06
C ALA A 260 -6.77 -1.22 6.16
N GLU A 261 -6.93 -0.10 6.88
CA GLU A 261 -5.93 0.96 7.13
C GLU A 261 -5.54 1.84 5.93
N LEU A 262 -6.02 1.53 4.72
CA LEU A 262 -5.82 2.33 3.51
C LEU A 262 -7.10 3.07 3.12
N SER A 263 -7.00 4.16 2.37
CA SER A 263 -8.18 4.83 1.79
C SER A 263 -8.59 4.21 0.45
N LEU A 264 -9.85 4.37 0.05
CA LEU A 264 -10.30 3.96 -1.30
C LEU A 264 -9.48 4.61 -2.42
N LEU A 265 -9.02 5.84 -2.22
CA LEU A 265 -8.08 6.49 -3.13
C LEU A 265 -6.79 5.68 -3.30
N ASP A 266 -6.26 5.12 -2.22
CA ASP A 266 -5.01 4.34 -2.27
C ASP A 266 -5.19 3.04 -3.06
N TYR A 267 -6.33 2.37 -2.89
CA TYR A 267 -6.71 1.21 -3.71
C TYR A 267 -6.90 1.57 -5.18
N ALA A 268 -7.55 2.71 -5.48
CA ALA A 268 -7.67 3.20 -6.86
C ALA A 268 -6.29 3.47 -7.48
N ILE A 269 -5.40 4.13 -6.74
CA ILE A 269 -4.03 4.43 -7.19
C ILE A 269 -3.24 3.15 -7.48
N ASN A 270 -3.28 2.17 -6.57
CA ASN A 270 -2.61 0.87 -6.76
C ASN A 270 -3.17 0.14 -8.01
N SER A 271 -4.49 0.20 -8.21
CA SER A 271 -5.14 -0.36 -9.40
C SER A 271 -4.69 0.33 -10.68
N VAL A 272 -4.57 1.66 -10.68
CA VAL A 272 -4.10 2.43 -11.84
C VAL A 272 -2.64 2.14 -12.17
N LEU A 273 -1.77 2.01 -11.16
CA LEU A 273 -0.38 1.59 -11.39
C LEU A 273 -0.30 0.21 -12.03
N ALA A 274 -1.05 -0.76 -11.51
CA ALA A 274 -1.07 -2.10 -12.06
C ALA A 274 -1.62 -2.15 -13.48
N LEU A 275 -2.72 -1.43 -13.73
CA LEU A 275 -3.25 -1.25 -15.09
C LEU A 275 -2.21 -0.61 -16.01
N SER A 276 -1.50 0.43 -15.57
CA SER A 276 -0.46 1.08 -16.40
C SER A 276 0.62 0.10 -16.85
N GLN A 277 1.07 -0.78 -15.96
CA GLN A 277 2.06 -1.79 -16.30
C GLN A 277 1.50 -2.82 -17.29
N VAL A 278 0.27 -3.31 -17.07
CA VAL A 278 -0.35 -4.30 -17.96
C VAL A 278 -0.62 -3.68 -19.34
N SER A 279 -1.17 -2.47 -19.40
CA SER A 279 -1.50 -1.77 -20.63
C SER A 279 -0.28 -1.43 -21.47
N ILE A 280 0.80 -0.93 -20.85
CA ILE A 280 2.07 -0.65 -21.55
C ILE A 280 2.66 -1.95 -22.12
N LYS A 281 2.64 -3.06 -21.36
CA LYS A 281 3.10 -4.36 -21.87
C LYS A 281 2.24 -4.86 -23.04
N LYS A 282 0.96 -4.51 -23.06
CA LYS A 282 0.00 -4.78 -24.15
C LYS A 282 0.03 -3.72 -25.26
N GLN A 283 1.04 -2.85 -25.29
CA GLN A 283 1.25 -1.81 -26.31
C GLN A 283 0.08 -0.81 -26.45
N ASP A 284 -0.72 -0.66 -25.40
CA ASP A 284 -1.80 0.32 -25.33
C ASP A 284 -1.31 1.65 -24.78
N LYS A 285 -1.98 2.74 -25.17
CA LYS A 285 -1.70 4.07 -24.63
C LYS A 285 -2.48 4.27 -23.35
N ILE A 286 -1.80 4.59 -22.26
CA ILE A 286 -2.45 4.89 -20.98
C ILE A 286 -2.21 6.34 -20.53
N GLY A 287 -3.29 7.04 -20.24
CA GLY A 287 -3.31 8.36 -19.64
C GLY A 287 -3.88 8.34 -18.22
N LEU A 288 -3.70 9.45 -17.52
CA LEU A 288 -4.17 9.65 -16.15
C LEU A 288 -4.91 10.98 -16.05
N MET A 289 -5.99 11.01 -15.29
CA MET A 289 -6.66 12.23 -14.87
C MET A 289 -7.09 12.09 -13.41
N SER A 290 -6.89 13.13 -12.61
CA SER A 290 -7.49 13.21 -11.28
C SER A 290 -8.39 14.45 -11.18
N PHE A 291 -9.45 14.37 -10.38
CA PHE A 291 -10.37 15.49 -10.19
C PHE A 291 -11.01 15.46 -8.81
N SER A 292 -11.54 16.60 -8.40
CA SER A 292 -12.33 16.80 -7.17
C SER A 292 -13.31 17.93 -7.47
N ASN A 293 -13.38 18.98 -6.64
CA ASN A 293 -14.05 20.23 -7.00
C ASN A 293 -13.31 21.03 -8.09
N GLN A 294 -12.07 20.64 -8.40
CA GLN A 294 -11.25 21.19 -9.47
C GLN A 294 -10.48 20.07 -10.18
N MET A 295 -10.00 20.34 -11.39
CA MET A 295 -9.13 19.40 -12.09
C MET A 295 -7.78 19.29 -11.39
N GLY A 296 -7.33 18.06 -11.18
CA GLY A 296 -6.00 17.74 -10.66
C GLY A 296 -5.02 17.42 -11.78
N THR A 297 -4.18 16.43 -11.53
CA THR A 297 -3.14 15.98 -12.46
C THR A 297 -3.76 15.42 -13.74
N MET A 298 -3.17 15.75 -14.87
CA MET A 298 -3.54 15.20 -16.16
C MET A 298 -2.29 14.80 -16.93
N LEU A 299 -2.22 13.53 -17.32
CA LEU A 299 -1.21 12.99 -18.20
C LEU A 299 -1.88 12.49 -19.48
N ALA A 300 -1.39 12.96 -20.62
CA ALA A 300 -1.84 12.46 -21.92
C ALA A 300 -1.50 10.97 -22.05
N ALA A 301 -2.29 10.23 -22.82
CA ALA A 301 -2.04 8.81 -23.01
C ALA A 301 -0.81 8.57 -23.89
N ASP A 302 0.15 7.81 -23.36
CA ASP A 302 1.36 7.38 -24.05
C ASP A 302 1.55 5.86 -23.85
N ARG A 303 2.26 5.21 -24.76
CA ARG A 303 2.64 3.79 -24.72
C ARG A 303 4.09 3.58 -24.27
N LYS A 304 4.90 4.65 -24.21
CA LYS A 304 6.33 4.54 -23.87
C LYS A 304 6.52 3.95 -22.46
N PRO A 305 7.54 3.12 -22.22
CA PRO A 305 7.81 2.54 -20.90
C PRO A 305 7.95 3.58 -19.78
N ILE A 306 8.49 4.77 -20.08
CA ILE A 306 8.62 5.88 -19.13
C ILE A 306 7.28 6.38 -18.58
N GLN A 307 6.18 6.15 -19.31
CA GLN A 307 4.85 6.57 -18.90
C GLN A 307 4.43 5.94 -17.56
N ARG A 308 4.88 4.73 -17.26
CA ARG A 308 4.64 4.08 -15.96
C ARG A 308 5.23 4.91 -14.81
N GLU A 309 6.48 5.36 -14.96
CA GLU A 309 7.15 6.18 -13.95
C GLU A 309 6.47 7.55 -13.82
N ASN A 310 6.09 8.17 -14.95
CA ASN A 310 5.35 9.43 -14.96
C ASN A 310 4.02 9.32 -14.20
N ILE A 311 3.27 8.23 -14.43
CA ILE A 311 2.01 7.94 -13.72
C ILE A 311 2.29 7.74 -12.23
N MET A 312 3.32 6.97 -11.87
CA MET A 312 3.66 6.76 -10.46
C MET A 312 4.05 8.04 -9.73
N LEU A 313 4.87 8.89 -10.36
CA LEU A 313 5.24 10.19 -9.81
C LEU A 313 4.03 11.14 -9.70
N ALA A 314 3.13 11.12 -10.68
CA ALA A 314 1.89 11.88 -10.62
C ALA A 314 1.00 11.44 -9.44
N LEU A 315 0.83 10.13 -9.25
CA LEU A 315 -0.02 9.55 -8.20
C LEU A 315 0.59 9.66 -6.80
N TYR A 316 1.92 9.77 -6.70
CA TYR A 316 2.65 9.88 -5.44
C TYR A 316 2.09 10.98 -4.52
N ASN A 317 1.82 12.16 -5.09
CA ASN A 317 1.34 13.33 -4.36
C ASN A 317 -0.18 13.49 -4.36
N GLU A 318 -0.93 12.53 -4.91
CA GLU A 318 -2.38 12.63 -4.93
C GLU A 318 -2.98 12.36 -3.55
N LYS A 319 -3.73 13.37 -3.07
CA LYS A 319 -4.44 13.37 -1.80
C LYS A 319 -5.92 13.62 -2.02
N THR A 320 -6.74 13.05 -1.16
CA THR A 320 -8.17 13.36 -1.12
C THR A 320 -8.38 14.80 -0.69
N SER A 321 -9.39 15.42 -1.27
CA SER A 321 -9.97 16.67 -0.82
C SER A 321 -11.22 16.37 -0.01
N PHE A 322 -11.50 17.17 1.01
CA PHE A 322 -12.76 17.07 1.78
C PHE A 322 -13.94 17.72 1.06
N LYS A 323 -13.89 17.83 -0.27
CA LYS A 323 -14.89 18.49 -1.10
C LYS A 323 -15.66 17.48 -1.94
N GLU A 324 -16.82 17.88 -2.44
CA GLU A 324 -17.58 17.10 -3.42
C GLU A 324 -16.90 17.16 -4.81
N PRO A 325 -16.89 16.06 -5.57
CA PRO A 325 -16.38 16.05 -6.92
C PRO A 325 -17.33 16.75 -7.91
N ASP A 326 -16.73 17.51 -8.83
CA ASP A 326 -17.42 18.21 -9.90
C ASP A 326 -17.35 17.39 -11.20
N PHE A 327 -18.43 16.66 -11.49
CA PHE A 327 -18.55 15.84 -12.70
C PHE A 327 -18.83 16.65 -13.96
N GLU A 328 -19.34 17.88 -13.82
CA GLU A 328 -19.54 18.79 -14.95
C GLU A 328 -18.19 19.26 -15.49
N LEU A 329 -17.31 19.67 -14.58
CA LEU A 329 -15.94 20.03 -14.90
C LEU A 329 -15.19 18.85 -15.51
N LEU A 330 -15.37 17.64 -14.96
CA LEU A 330 -14.80 16.42 -15.52
C LEU A 330 -15.27 16.19 -16.96
N TYR A 331 -16.58 16.22 -17.20
CA TYR A 331 -17.17 16.02 -18.53
C TYR A 331 -16.61 17.02 -19.54
N THR A 332 -16.60 18.30 -19.16
CA THR A 332 -16.08 19.38 -20.00
C THR A 332 -14.62 19.13 -20.35
N ARG A 333 -13.79 18.81 -19.35
CA ARG A 333 -12.36 18.55 -19.57
C ARG A 333 -12.12 17.32 -20.45
N VAL A 334 -12.84 16.23 -20.22
CA VAL A 334 -12.77 15.01 -21.05
C VAL A 334 -13.09 15.34 -22.50
N ARG A 335 -14.20 16.04 -22.78
CA ARG A 335 -14.62 16.43 -24.14
C ARG A 335 -13.60 17.34 -24.83
N HIS A 336 -12.95 18.22 -24.09
CA HIS A 336 -11.95 19.14 -24.67
C HIS A 336 -10.59 18.48 -24.91
N LYS A 337 -10.15 17.55 -24.06
CA LYS A 337 -8.79 17.02 -24.11
C LYS A 337 -8.68 15.61 -24.70
N ILE A 338 -9.70 14.77 -24.55
CA ILE A 338 -9.73 13.40 -25.07
C ILE A 338 -10.57 13.40 -26.34
N LYS A 339 -9.93 13.61 -27.49
CA LYS A 339 -10.62 13.71 -28.79
C LYS A 339 -10.91 12.37 -29.44
N GLN A 340 -10.08 11.37 -29.16
CA GLN A 340 -10.24 10.02 -29.71
C GLN A 340 -11.15 9.19 -28.81
N ARG A 341 -11.94 8.29 -29.41
CA ARG A 341 -12.70 7.29 -28.65
C ARG A 341 -11.71 6.47 -27.82
N SER A 342 -11.97 6.35 -26.52
CA SER A 342 -11.04 5.77 -25.55
C SER A 342 -11.83 5.01 -24.49
N LEU A 343 -11.17 4.08 -23.80
CA LEU A 343 -11.71 3.46 -22.59
C LEU A 343 -11.41 4.39 -21.41
N LEU A 344 -12.44 4.90 -20.75
CA LEU A 344 -12.32 5.70 -19.55
C LEU A 344 -12.65 4.82 -18.34
N ILE A 345 -11.67 4.62 -17.46
CA ILE A 345 -11.84 3.86 -16.22
C ILE A 345 -11.95 4.87 -15.09
N LEU A 346 -13.16 5.12 -14.62
CA LEU A 346 -13.46 6.09 -13.58
C LEU A 346 -13.56 5.40 -12.22
N TYR A 347 -12.63 5.71 -11.33
CA TYR A 347 -12.65 5.30 -9.93
C TYR A 347 -13.38 6.35 -9.11
N THR A 348 -14.57 6.02 -8.61
CA THR A 348 -15.39 6.93 -7.79
C THR A 348 -16.28 6.11 -6.87
N ASN A 349 -16.97 6.78 -5.95
CA ASN A 349 -17.93 6.14 -5.06
C ASN A 349 -19.16 7.03 -4.91
N PHE A 350 -20.34 6.44 -4.72
CA PHE A 350 -21.59 7.15 -4.49
C PHE A 350 -22.22 6.67 -3.18
N GLU A 351 -22.60 7.58 -2.28
CA GLU A 351 -23.24 7.19 -1.01
C GLU A 351 -24.64 6.60 -1.20
N SER A 352 -25.41 7.18 -2.13
CA SER A 352 -26.82 6.83 -2.37
C SER A 352 -27.17 6.91 -3.85
N VAL A 353 -28.31 6.33 -4.20
CA VAL A 353 -28.88 6.39 -5.56
C VAL A 353 -29.18 7.84 -5.98
N SER A 354 -29.69 8.66 -5.06
CA SER A 354 -29.89 10.10 -5.32
C SER A 354 -28.58 10.82 -5.60
N GLY A 355 -27.50 10.45 -4.90
CA GLY A 355 -26.15 10.91 -5.17
C GLY A 355 -25.70 10.60 -6.60
N LEU A 356 -25.93 9.37 -7.07
CA LEU A 356 -25.68 8.96 -8.45
C LEU A 356 -26.53 9.77 -9.44
N HIS A 357 -27.83 9.92 -9.22
CA HIS A 357 -28.74 10.58 -10.16
C HIS A 357 -28.33 12.02 -10.48
N ARG A 358 -27.76 12.74 -9.51
CA ARG A 358 -27.19 14.09 -9.74
C ARG A 358 -26.06 14.07 -10.77
N GLN A 359 -25.23 13.03 -10.76
CA GLN A 359 -24.04 12.93 -11.61
C GLN A 359 -24.29 12.17 -12.92
N LEU A 360 -25.39 11.42 -12.99
CA LEU A 360 -25.75 10.55 -14.10
C LEU A 360 -25.83 11.27 -15.46
N PRO A 361 -26.36 12.51 -15.59
CA PRO A 361 -26.37 13.23 -16.88
C PRO A 361 -24.97 13.41 -17.48
N TYR A 362 -23.97 13.72 -16.64
CA TYR A 362 -22.58 13.89 -17.05
C TYR A 362 -21.95 12.56 -17.43
N LEU A 363 -22.14 11.51 -16.62
CA LEU A 363 -21.65 10.16 -16.92
C LEU A 363 -22.21 9.63 -18.24
N ARG A 364 -23.52 9.81 -18.47
CA ARG A 364 -24.16 9.46 -19.75
C ARG A 364 -23.56 10.24 -20.92
N SER A 365 -23.27 11.53 -20.73
CA SER A 365 -22.69 12.36 -21.78
C SER A 365 -21.25 11.96 -22.13
N ILE A 366 -20.47 11.52 -21.14
CA ILE A 366 -19.16 10.90 -21.35
C ILE A 366 -19.30 9.56 -22.11
N ALA A 367 -20.22 8.69 -21.66
CA ALA A 367 -20.44 7.36 -22.22
C ALA A 367 -20.93 7.37 -23.69
N ARG A 368 -21.53 8.47 -24.17
CA ARG A 368 -21.88 8.64 -25.59
C ARG A 368 -20.65 8.71 -26.51
N HIS A 369 -19.54 9.25 -26.02
CA HIS A 369 -18.34 9.52 -26.84
C HIS A 369 -17.20 8.54 -26.56
N HIS A 370 -17.13 8.04 -25.34
CA HIS A 370 -16.09 7.12 -24.88
C HIS A 370 -16.71 5.89 -24.23
N LEU A 371 -15.98 4.78 -24.24
CA LEU A 371 -16.38 3.60 -23.48
C LEU A 371 -16.11 3.87 -22.00
N LEU A 372 -17.16 4.07 -21.20
CA LEU A 372 -17.02 4.38 -19.78
C LEU A 372 -17.16 3.10 -18.93
N LEU A 373 -16.14 2.84 -18.12
CA LEU A 373 -16.12 1.85 -17.06
C LEU A 373 -16.07 2.58 -15.70
N VAL A 374 -17.13 2.48 -14.91
CA VAL A 374 -17.19 3.05 -13.56
C VAL A 374 -16.81 1.96 -12.55
N VAL A 375 -15.74 2.19 -11.79
CA VAL A 375 -15.28 1.33 -10.71
C VAL A 375 -15.85 1.87 -9.40
N ILE A 376 -16.67 1.05 -8.73
CA ILE A 376 -17.31 1.35 -7.45
C ILE A 376 -16.84 0.34 -6.41
N PHE A 377 -16.63 0.82 -5.19
CA PHE A 377 -16.15 0.01 -4.09
C PHE A 377 -17.29 -0.57 -3.26
N GLU A 378 -17.23 -1.87 -3.01
CA GLU A 378 -18.04 -2.56 -2.02
C GLU A 378 -17.46 -2.32 -0.62
N ASN A 379 -18.30 -2.11 0.38
CA ASN A 379 -17.86 -2.07 1.78
C ASN A 379 -18.01 -3.48 2.38
N THR A 380 -16.89 -4.18 2.56
CA THR A 380 -16.89 -5.57 3.06
C THR A 380 -17.33 -5.65 4.53
N GLU A 381 -17.10 -4.61 5.34
CA GLU A 381 -17.56 -4.56 6.73
C GLU A 381 -19.08 -4.46 6.80
N LEU A 382 -19.72 -3.64 5.97
CA LEU A 382 -21.18 -3.61 5.85
C LEU A 382 -21.74 -4.96 5.37
N LYS A 383 -21.03 -5.65 4.47
CA LYS A 383 -21.42 -6.99 4.04
C LYS A 383 -21.37 -8.01 5.17
N LYS A 384 -20.29 -7.99 5.98
CA LYS A 384 -20.17 -8.85 7.17
C LYS A 384 -21.30 -8.58 8.16
N LEU A 385 -21.59 -7.31 8.44
CA LEU A 385 -22.70 -6.90 9.32
C LEU A 385 -24.06 -7.36 8.79
N SER A 386 -24.30 -7.24 7.48
CA SER A 386 -25.54 -7.73 6.85
C SER A 386 -25.71 -9.25 6.94
N GLN A 387 -24.62 -10.00 7.09
CA GLN A 387 -24.61 -11.46 7.15
C GLN A 387 -24.52 -12.00 8.58
N ALA A 388 -24.29 -11.12 9.57
CA ALA A 388 -24.19 -11.51 10.96
C ALA A 388 -25.53 -12.06 11.49
N SER A 389 -25.43 -12.99 12.43
CA SER A 389 -26.56 -13.46 13.24
C SER A 389 -26.97 -12.34 14.20
N ALA A 390 -28.28 -12.10 14.35
CA ALA A 390 -28.80 -11.11 15.29
C ALA A 390 -29.32 -11.83 16.55
N SER A 391 -28.84 -11.42 17.73
CA SER A 391 -29.24 -12.02 19.01
C SER A 391 -30.10 -11.09 19.86
N ASN A 392 -30.07 -9.78 19.60
CA ASN A 392 -30.89 -8.77 20.26
C ASN A 392 -31.54 -7.82 19.24
N ILE A 393 -32.40 -6.91 19.71
CA ILE A 393 -33.11 -5.93 18.87
C ILE A 393 -32.14 -4.95 18.19
N ASP A 394 -31.08 -4.52 18.88
CA ASP A 394 -30.09 -3.60 18.33
C ASP A 394 -29.34 -4.23 17.15
N ASP A 395 -29.01 -5.52 17.23
CA ASP A 395 -28.40 -6.30 16.16
C ASP A 395 -29.33 -6.37 14.94
N VAL A 396 -30.65 -6.50 15.16
CA VAL A 396 -31.65 -6.48 14.07
C VAL A 396 -31.64 -5.12 13.37
N TYR A 397 -31.60 -4.02 14.12
CA TYR A 397 -31.52 -2.67 13.55
C TYR A 397 -30.23 -2.46 12.74
N VAL A 398 -29.07 -2.81 13.31
CA VAL A 398 -27.77 -2.69 12.64
C VAL A 398 -27.75 -3.52 11.36
N LYS A 399 -28.23 -4.76 11.43
CA LYS A 399 -28.32 -5.66 10.28
C LYS A 399 -29.21 -5.10 9.18
N ALA A 400 -30.42 -4.64 9.52
CA ALA A 400 -31.36 -4.09 8.54
C ALA A 400 -30.80 -2.85 7.83
N ILE A 401 -30.11 -1.97 8.56
CA ILE A 401 -29.43 -0.80 7.98
C ILE A 401 -28.28 -1.25 7.07
N ALA A 402 -27.46 -2.22 7.50
CA ALA A 402 -26.37 -2.75 6.69
C ALA A 402 -26.88 -3.40 5.39
N GLU A 403 -27.94 -4.21 5.47
CA GLU A 403 -28.61 -4.80 4.31
C GLU A 403 -29.14 -3.74 3.35
N LYS A 404 -29.80 -2.70 3.86
CA LYS A 404 -30.28 -1.57 3.04
C LYS A 404 -29.13 -0.88 2.30
N LEU A 405 -28.02 -0.57 2.98
CA LEU A 405 -26.86 0.08 2.36
C LEU A 405 -26.19 -0.80 1.30
N VAL A 406 -26.05 -2.10 1.57
CA VAL A 406 -25.55 -3.09 0.58
C VAL A 406 -26.49 -3.18 -0.62
N PHE A 407 -27.80 -3.14 -0.40
CA PHE A 407 -28.79 -3.15 -1.47
C PHE A 407 -28.75 -1.88 -2.33
N GLU A 408 -28.64 -0.69 -1.71
CA GLU A 408 -28.51 0.58 -2.43
C GLU A 408 -27.27 0.58 -3.35
N LYS A 409 -26.15 -0.01 -2.93
CA LYS A 409 -24.97 -0.18 -3.80
C LYS A 409 -25.27 -1.02 -5.04
N LYS A 410 -26.01 -2.11 -4.90
CA LYS A 410 -26.44 -2.93 -6.04
C LYS A 410 -27.38 -2.15 -6.95
N LEU A 411 -28.24 -1.31 -6.39
CA LEU A 411 -29.15 -0.46 -7.16
C LEU A 411 -28.40 0.60 -7.98
N ILE A 412 -27.38 1.25 -7.41
CA ILE A 412 -26.47 2.17 -8.13
C ILE A 412 -25.85 1.48 -9.35
N VAL A 413 -25.37 0.24 -9.19
CA VAL A 413 -24.78 -0.54 -10.30
C VAL A 413 -25.81 -0.82 -11.38
N LYS A 414 -27.01 -1.29 -11.01
CA LYS A 414 -28.10 -1.55 -11.97
C LYS A 414 -28.52 -0.28 -12.71
N GLU A 415 -28.59 0.86 -12.02
CA GLU A 415 -28.99 2.13 -12.63
C GLU A 415 -27.94 2.62 -13.65
N LEU A 416 -26.64 2.45 -13.38
CA LEU A 416 -25.60 2.73 -14.37
C LEU A 416 -25.70 1.80 -15.59
N GLN A 417 -25.88 0.49 -15.37
CA GLN A 417 -26.01 -0.51 -16.42
C GLN A 417 -27.22 -0.26 -17.32
N LYS A 418 -28.33 0.23 -16.77
CA LYS A 418 -29.53 0.63 -17.52
C LYS A 418 -29.24 1.65 -18.64
N TYR A 419 -28.22 2.49 -18.47
CA TYR A 419 -27.79 3.45 -19.48
C TYR A 419 -26.58 2.98 -20.31
N GLY A 420 -26.26 1.68 -20.28
CA GLY A 420 -25.15 1.11 -21.03
C GLY A 420 -23.76 1.46 -20.48
N ILE A 421 -23.68 1.97 -19.24
CA ILE A 421 -22.41 2.29 -18.60
C ILE A 421 -21.84 1.02 -17.98
N ASN A 422 -20.64 0.61 -18.42
CA ASN A 422 -19.96 -0.54 -17.83
C ASN A 422 -19.64 -0.21 -16.38
N THR A 423 -19.91 -1.13 -15.47
CA THR A 423 -19.70 -0.90 -14.04
C THR A 423 -19.00 -2.11 -13.41
N LEU A 424 -17.98 -1.83 -12.60
CA LEU A 424 -17.27 -2.82 -11.79
C LEU A 424 -17.53 -2.52 -10.32
N LEU A 425 -18.33 -3.36 -9.66
CA LEU A 425 -18.46 -3.36 -8.19
C LEU A 425 -17.44 -4.35 -7.62
N SER A 426 -16.49 -3.87 -6.83
CA SER A 426 -15.43 -4.71 -6.26
C SER A 426 -15.12 -4.34 -4.83
N ALA A 427 -14.79 -5.34 -4.00
CA ALA A 427 -14.10 -5.10 -2.74
C ALA A 427 -12.76 -4.40 -3.00
N PRO A 428 -12.29 -3.50 -2.10
CA PRO A 428 -11.05 -2.76 -2.30
C PRO A 428 -9.83 -3.64 -2.49
N GLU A 429 -9.69 -4.77 -1.78
CA GLU A 429 -8.51 -5.64 -1.95
C GLU A 429 -8.46 -6.31 -3.33
N LYS A 430 -9.62 -6.49 -3.97
CA LYS A 430 -9.75 -7.16 -5.28
C LYS A 430 -9.85 -6.19 -6.46
N VAL A 431 -9.95 -4.88 -6.20
CA VAL A 431 -10.22 -3.89 -7.25
C VAL A 431 -9.16 -3.92 -8.34
N THR A 432 -7.89 -4.10 -7.97
CA THR A 432 -6.77 -4.14 -8.92
C THR A 432 -6.90 -5.30 -9.91
N VAL A 433 -7.11 -6.51 -9.41
CA VAL A 433 -7.28 -7.72 -10.23
C VAL A 433 -8.50 -7.58 -11.12
N ASN A 434 -9.63 -7.19 -10.52
CA ASN A 434 -10.90 -7.11 -11.23
C ASN A 434 -10.90 -6.02 -12.31
N ALA A 435 -10.25 -4.88 -12.08
CA ALA A 435 -10.12 -3.82 -13.07
C ALA A 435 -9.23 -4.25 -14.24
N ILE A 436 -8.12 -4.95 -13.98
CA ILE A 436 -7.26 -5.52 -15.02
C ILE A 436 -8.04 -6.55 -15.86
N ASN A 437 -8.73 -7.49 -15.21
CA ASN A 437 -9.52 -8.49 -15.90
C ASN A 437 -10.62 -7.84 -16.75
N LYS A 438 -11.30 -6.81 -16.23
CA LYS A 438 -12.34 -6.09 -16.97
C LYS A 438 -11.78 -5.35 -18.18
N TYR A 439 -10.62 -4.72 -18.04
CA TYR A 439 -9.91 -4.13 -19.17
C TYR A 439 -9.55 -5.17 -20.23
N LEU A 440 -9.02 -6.34 -19.84
CA LEU A 440 -8.68 -7.40 -20.77
C LEU A 440 -9.92 -7.99 -21.46
N GLU A 441 -11.03 -8.16 -20.75
CA GLU A 441 -12.33 -8.57 -21.31
C GLU A 441 -12.81 -7.57 -22.38
N ILE A 442 -12.76 -6.28 -22.06
CA ILE A 442 -13.14 -5.19 -22.99
C ILE A 442 -12.24 -5.18 -24.23
N LYS A 443 -10.92 -5.35 -24.03
CA LYS A 443 -9.95 -5.41 -25.12
C LYS A 443 -10.20 -6.62 -26.02
N ALA A 444 -10.42 -7.80 -25.43
CA ALA A 444 -10.69 -9.04 -26.16
C ALA A 444 -11.96 -8.98 -27.01
N ARG A 445 -13.00 -8.27 -26.54
CA ARG A 445 -14.25 -8.06 -27.28
C ARG A 445 -14.18 -6.98 -28.36
N GLN A 446 -13.06 -6.27 -28.49
CA GLN A 446 -12.86 -5.18 -29.47
C GLN A 446 -14.00 -4.14 -29.46
N ILE A 447 -14.47 -3.75 -28.27
CA ILE A 447 -15.62 -2.82 -28.08
C ILE A 447 -15.23 -1.36 -28.44
N LEU A 448 -13.93 -1.06 -28.54
CA LEU A 448 -13.39 0.27 -28.81
C LEU A 448 -13.27 0.62 -30.28
#